data_AF-X1UWI2-F1
#
_entry.id   AF-X1UWI2-F1
#
_cell.length_a   1.000
_cell.length_b   1.000
_cell.length_c   1.000
_cell.angle_alpha   90.00
_cell.angle_beta   90.00
_cell.angle_gamma   90.00
#
_symmetry.space_group_name_H-M   'P 1'
#
loop_
_entity.id
_entity.type
_entity.pdbx_description
1 polymer ?
#
loop_
_entity_poly.entity_id
_entity_poly.type
_entity_poly.pdbx_seq_one_letter_code
_entity_poly.pdbx_strand_id
1 'polypeptide(L)'
;AVKSSYKWYAVRDKPWGDKVYSVKMHRVVAHTPKGMLPHHKNRNSLDNREANLENMTDPDHRRLHATDRLQVKIEPTPAIQRLKPSP
;
A
#
# COMPACT_ATOMS: atom_id res chain seq x y z
N ALA A 1 4.01 -4.55 -18.98
CA ALA A 1 4.17 -3.15 -18.50
C ALA A 1 4.99 -3.18 -17.21
N VAL A 2 6.04 -2.35 -17.11
CA VAL A 2 6.84 -2.23 -15.87
C VAL A 2 6.12 -1.28 -14.93
N LYS A 3 5.87 -1.71 -13.69
CA LYS A 3 5.22 -0.86 -12.69
C LYS A 3 6.23 0.18 -12.20
N SER A 4 5.91 1.47 -12.32
CA SER A 4 6.72 2.54 -11.75
C SER A 4 6.83 2.37 -10.22
N SER A 5 8.00 2.65 -9.66
CA SER A 5 8.25 2.60 -8.22
C SER A 5 7.61 3.78 -7.46
N TYR A 6 7.20 4.83 -8.17
CA TYR A 6 6.60 6.02 -7.57
C TYR A 6 5.10 5.84 -7.31
N LYS A 7 4.68 6.17 -6.08
CA LYS A 7 3.27 6.20 -5.67
C LYS A 7 2.72 7.62 -5.82
N TRP A 8 1.62 7.74 -6.57
CA TRP A 8 0.87 9.00 -6.70
C TRP A 8 -0.26 9.05 -5.67
N TYR A 9 -0.52 10.22 -5.11
CA TYR A 9 -1.59 10.45 -4.15
C TYR A 9 -2.51 11.57 -4.64
N ALA A 10 -3.81 11.43 -4.39
CA ALA A 10 -4.73 12.56 -4.49
C ALA A 10 -4.47 13.54 -3.34
N VAL A 11 -4.27 14.81 -3.67
CA VAL A 11 -4.03 15.91 -2.73
C VAL A 11 -4.96 17.08 -3.01
N ARG A 12 -5.23 17.89 -2.00
CA ARG A 12 -5.88 19.20 -2.12
C ARG A 12 -5.06 20.24 -1.38
N ASP A 13 -4.80 21.36 -2.02
CA ASP A 13 -4.14 22.48 -1.38
C ASP A 13 -5.10 23.25 -0.48
N LYS A 14 -4.63 23.59 0.72
CA LYS A 14 -5.38 24.35 1.72
C LYS A 14 -4.57 25.59 2.10
N PRO A 15 -5.07 26.80 1.83
CA PRO A 15 -4.41 28.03 2.28
C PRO A 15 -4.50 28.16 3.81
N TRP A 16 -3.46 28.76 4.40
CA TRP A 16 -3.36 29.08 5.82
C TRP A 16 -2.46 30.32 5.98
N GLY A 17 -3.07 31.49 6.11
CA GLY A 17 -2.36 32.77 6.00
C GLY A 17 -1.62 32.85 4.66
N ASP A 18 -0.34 33.22 4.72
CA ASP A 18 0.52 33.34 3.54
C ASP A 18 1.12 32.01 3.06
N LYS A 19 0.70 30.87 3.64
CA LYS A 19 1.22 29.54 3.31
C LYS A 19 0.14 28.65 2.70
N VAL A 20 0.57 27.69 1.89
CA VAL A 20 -0.29 26.64 1.34
C VAL A 20 0.19 25.28 1.84
N TYR A 21 -0.74 24.45 2.31
CA TYR A 21 -0.46 23.10 2.76
C TYR A 21 -1.22 22.09 1.90
N SER A 22 -0.52 21.08 1.38
CA SER A 22 -1.17 19.99 0.65
C SER A 22 -1.73 18.95 1.62
N VAL A 23 -3.04 18.75 1.57
CA VAL A 23 -3.76 17.74 2.35
C VAL A 23 -3.89 16.47 1.54
N LYS A 24 -3.40 15.35 2.07
CA LYS A 24 -3.54 14.03 1.45
C LYS A 24 -4.96 13.51 1.64
N MET A 25 -5.70 13.33 0.55
CA MET A 25 -7.14 13.03 0.60
C MET A 25 -7.45 11.70 1.29
N HIS A 26 -6.62 10.68 1.11
CA HIS A 26 -6.81 9.38 1.77
C HIS A 26 -6.74 9.47 3.31
N ARG A 27 -6.01 10.44 3.87
CA ARG A 27 -6.01 10.68 5.33
C ARG A 27 -7.32 11.31 5.79
N VAL A 28 -7.93 12.14 4.94
CA VAL A 28 -9.22 12.79 5.22
C VAL A 28 -10.34 11.74 5.18
N VAL A 29 -10.39 10.92 4.11
CA VAL A 29 -11.42 9.88 3.96
C VAL A 29 -11.33 8.84 5.08
N ALA A 30 -10.13 8.41 5.46
CA ALA A 30 -9.95 7.46 6.55
C ALA A 30 -10.09 8.08 7.95
N HIS A 31 -10.39 9.38 8.07
CA HIS A 31 -10.40 10.11 9.35
C HIS A 31 -9.17 9.84 10.21
N THR A 32 -7.98 9.78 9.59
CA THR A 32 -6.77 9.30 10.26
C THR A 32 -6.38 10.21 11.44
N PRO A 33 -6.32 9.69 12.68
CA PRO A 33 -5.86 10.44 13.83
C PRO A 33 -4.40 10.89 13.71
N LYS A 34 -4.02 11.92 14.47
CA LYS A 34 -2.61 12.33 14.60
C LYS A 34 -1.80 11.17 15.19
N GLY A 35 -0.65 10.87 14.58
CA GLY A 35 0.21 9.76 15.00
C GLY A 35 -0.09 8.42 14.32
N MET A 36 -1.17 8.32 13.54
CA MET A 36 -1.50 7.12 12.76
C MET A 36 -1.28 7.33 11.25
N LEU A 37 -1.20 6.20 10.54
CA LEU A 37 -1.08 6.13 9.10
C LEU A 37 -2.24 5.31 8.51
N PRO A 38 -2.91 5.80 7.46
CA PRO A 38 -3.83 4.99 6.68
C PRO A 38 -3.05 4.06 5.75
N HIS A 39 -3.49 2.81 5.69
CA HIS A 39 -2.96 1.77 4.82
C HIS A 39 -3.97 1.43 3.72
N HIS A 40 -3.51 1.38 2.47
CA HIS A 40 -4.29 0.88 1.34
C HIS A 40 -4.18 -0.64 1.27
N LYS A 41 -5.26 -1.36 1.63
CA LYS A 41 -5.30 -2.83 1.64
C LYS A 41 -4.93 -3.43 0.28
N ASN A 42 -5.43 -2.84 -0.81
CA ASN A 42 -5.12 -3.29 -2.18
C ASN A 42 -3.84 -2.70 -2.78
N ARG A 43 -3.09 -1.89 -2.03
CA ARG A 43 -1.85 -1.22 -2.46
C ARG A 43 -2.00 -0.28 -3.66
N ASN A 44 -3.22 0.10 -4.01
CA ASN A 44 -3.48 1.11 -5.02
C ASN A 44 -3.61 2.48 -4.33
N SER A 45 -2.58 3.31 -4.44
CA SER A 45 -2.55 4.64 -3.81
C SER A 45 -3.59 5.62 -4.36
N LEU A 46 -4.21 5.32 -5.51
CA LEU A 46 -5.27 6.11 -6.12
C LEU A 46 -6.68 5.64 -5.67
N ASP A 47 -6.79 4.46 -5.05
CA ASP A 47 -8.06 3.94 -4.54
C ASP A 47 -8.29 4.39 -3.09
N ASN A 48 -8.91 5.55 -2.96
CA ASN A 48 -9.16 6.18 -1.66
C ASN A 48 -10.54 5.82 -1.08
N ARG A 49 -11.21 4.76 -1.56
CA ARG A 49 -12.48 4.30 -0.98
C ARG A 49 -12.24 3.88 0.47
N GLU A 50 -13.12 4.30 1.37
CA GLU A 50 -12.97 4.05 2.81
C GLU A 50 -12.79 2.56 3.14
N ALA A 51 -13.54 1.67 2.48
CA ALA A 51 -13.41 0.21 2.65
C ALA A 51 -11.99 -0.32 2.36
N ASN A 52 -11.22 0.36 1.50
CA ASN A 52 -9.84 0.02 1.15
C ASN A 52 -8.80 0.62 2.10
N LEU A 53 -9.21 1.49 3.03
CA LEU A 53 -8.34 2.19 3.96
C LEU A 53 -8.44 1.60 5.36
N GLU A 54 -7.32 1.57 6.06
CA GLU A 54 -7.25 1.13 7.46
C GLU A 54 -6.22 1.95 8.22
N ASN A 55 -6.61 2.57 9.33
CA ASN A 55 -5.67 3.31 10.16
C ASN A 55 -4.87 2.36 11.05
N MET A 56 -3.55 2.49 11.02
CA MET A 56 -2.65 1.69 11.82
C MET A 56 -1.45 2.50 12.32
N THR A 57 -0.68 1.90 13.21
CA THR A 57 0.56 2.49 13.72
C THR A 57 1.67 2.44 12.66
N ASP A 58 2.67 3.32 12.76
CA ASP A 58 3.82 3.28 11.85
C ASP A 58 4.60 1.94 11.91
N PRO A 59 4.83 1.32 13.10
CA PRO A 59 5.41 -0.01 13.19
C PRO A 59 4.63 -1.08 12.43
N ASP A 60 3.30 -1.11 12.56
CA ASP A 60 2.46 -2.12 11.89
C ASP A 60 2.45 -1.91 10.38
N HIS A 61 2.32 -0.66 9.94
CA HIS A 61 2.42 -0.29 8.54
C HIS A 61 3.75 -0.76 7.94
N ARG A 62 4.85 -0.54 8.64
CA ARG A 62 6.19 -0.98 8.21
C ARG A 62 6.31 -2.50 8.13
N ARG A 63 5.75 -3.23 9.10
CA ARG A 63 5.73 -4.71 9.10
C ARG A 63 5.00 -5.26 7.88
N LEU A 64 3.85 -4.68 7.51
CA LEU A 64 3.12 -5.09 6.30
C LEU A 64 3.95 -4.85 5.03
N HIS A 65 4.59 -3.68 4.89
CA HIS A 65 5.48 -3.43 3.73
C HIS A 65 6.78 -4.25 3.73
N ALA A 66 7.21 -4.77 4.89
CA ALA A 66 8.38 -5.63 5.02
C ALA A 66 8.07 -7.10 4.71
N THR A 67 6.96 -7.61 5.23
CA THR A 67 6.47 -8.98 4.99
C THR A 67 6.15 -9.21 3.51
N ASP A 68 5.62 -8.20 2.84
CA ASP A 68 5.42 -8.24 1.38
C ASP A 68 6.72 -8.36 0.58
N ARG A 69 7.81 -7.76 1.06
CA ARG A 69 9.13 -7.93 0.44
C ARG A 69 9.70 -9.33 0.63
N LEU A 70 9.22 -10.05 1.64
CA LEU A 70 9.64 -11.42 1.93
C LEU A 70 8.77 -12.44 1.18
N GLN A 71 7.46 -12.25 1.07
CA GLN A 71 6.58 -13.18 0.33
C GLN A 71 6.92 -13.31 -1.16
N VAL A 72 7.42 -12.25 -1.80
CA VAL A 72 7.92 -12.32 -3.20
C VAL A 72 9.13 -13.26 -3.35
N LYS A 73 9.85 -13.59 -2.27
CA LYS A 73 11.03 -14.47 -2.30
C LYS A 73 10.72 -15.93 -1.96
N ILE A 74 9.48 -16.26 -1.60
CA ILE A 74 9.09 -17.59 -1.12
C ILE A 74 7.92 -18.11 -1.95
N GLU A 75 7.99 -18.01 -3.28
CA GLU A 75 7.23 -18.94 -4.11
C GLU A 75 8.16 -20.10 -4.47
N PRO A 76 7.95 -21.31 -3.93
CA PRO A 76 8.59 -22.48 -4.50
C PRO A 76 8.04 -22.62 -5.92
N THR A 77 8.94 -22.56 -6.90
CA THR A 77 8.67 -22.95 -8.28
C THR A 77 7.78 -24.21 -8.27
N PRO A 78 6.61 -24.23 -8.95
CA PRO A 78 5.80 -25.43 -9.00
C PRO A 78 6.67 -26.56 -9.54
N ALA A 79 6.85 -27.59 -8.73
CA ALA A 79 7.62 -28.75 -9.10
C ALA A 79 7.03 -29.35 -10.37
N ILE A 80 7.75 -29.21 -11.48
CA ILE A 80 7.43 -29.92 -12.72
C ILE A 80 7.52 -31.41 -12.36
N GLN A 81 6.37 -32.05 -12.19
CA GLN A 81 6.29 -33.50 -12.06
C GLN A 81 6.81 -34.10 -13.36
N ARG A 82 8.04 -34.61 -13.33
CA ARG A 82 8.54 -35.48 -14.39
C ARG A 82 7.69 -36.74 -14.35
N LEU A 83 6.75 -36.86 -15.29
CA LEU A 83 6.12 -38.13 -15.62
C LEU A 83 7.24 -39.11 -15.94
N LYS A 84 7.43 -40.11 -15.07
CA LYS A 84 8.29 -41.25 -15.39
C LYS A 84 7.60 -42.02 -16.53
N PRO A 85 8.30 -42.37 -17.61
CA PRO A 85 7.73 -43.30 -18.57
C PRO A 85 7.44 -44.62 -17.85
N SER A 86 6.21 -45.10 -18.02
CA SER A 86 5.74 -46.42 -17.58
C SER A 86 6.44 -47.53 -18.40
N PRO A 87 6.50 -48.78 -17.87
CA PRO A 87 7.55 -49.76 -18.13
C PRO A 87 7.67 -50.26 -19.57
#